data_AF-A0A382RI09-F1
#
_entry.id   AF-A0A382RI09-F1
#
_cell.length_a   1.000
_cell.length_b   1.000
_cell.length_c   1.000
_cell.angle_alpha   90.00
_cell.angle_beta   90.00
_cell.angle_gamma   90.00
#
_symmetry.space_group_name_H-M   'P 1'
#
loop_
_entity.id
_entity.type
_entity.pdbx_description
1 polymer ?
#
loop_
_entity_poly.entity_id
_entity_poly.type
_entity_poly.pdbx_seq_one_letter_code
_entity_poly.pdbx_strand_id
1 'polypeptide(L)'
;MGIKSGCSRDFVLWTGALVLVALASHGDALAAQNGEHENAITFSKDVAPIVQKNCQICHRPGSVGPFSLLSYQTARPFAPLMKEKVLAREMPPYHLDTGVGIQDIKDDWRLSDEEIGTIVAWVDGGALEGDPADMPSPIDWPDEQKWQLEDILGPPDHVITSKPFDVQGAGGDTWWRPRVPIGLTEERPIRAFETRPSFPAGRQVVHHTVSRLLRLDEEGEYQRLG
;
A
#
# COMPACT_ATOMS: atom_id res chain seq x y z
N MET A 1 13.23 70.79 -52.24
CA MET A 1 13.52 69.46 -51.64
C MET A 1 12.25 68.61 -51.72
N GLY A 2 12.25 67.50 -52.49
CA GLY A 2 11.29 66.35 -52.42
C GLY A 2 9.80 66.59 -52.72
N ILE A 3 9.23 66.36 -53.93
CA ILE A 3 8.77 65.08 -54.57
C ILE A 3 7.46 64.54 -53.94
N LYS A 4 6.29 64.89 -54.51
CA LYS A 4 5.37 64.15 -55.45
C LYS A 4 4.46 63.07 -54.84
N SER A 5 3.15 63.29 -55.00
CA SER A 5 2.05 62.31 -54.95
C SER A 5 2.11 61.31 -56.11
N GLY A 6 1.64 60.07 -55.88
CA GLY A 6 1.39 59.11 -56.95
C GLY A 6 0.90 57.75 -56.43
N CYS A 7 -0.33 57.40 -56.80
CA CYS A 7 -1.00 56.14 -56.58
C CYS A 7 -0.70 55.18 -57.76
N SER A 8 -0.33 53.92 -57.52
CA SER A 8 -0.73 52.82 -58.42
C SER A 8 -0.74 51.48 -57.68
N ARG A 9 -1.76 50.69 -58.03
CA ARG A 9 -1.98 49.30 -57.62
C ARG A 9 -1.23 48.42 -58.61
N ASP A 10 -0.27 47.65 -58.13
CA ASP A 10 0.39 46.62 -58.95
C ASP A 10 -0.16 45.24 -58.58
N PHE A 11 -0.91 44.70 -59.53
CA PHE A 11 -1.47 43.36 -59.57
C PHE A 11 -0.35 42.43 -60.05
N VAL A 12 0.32 41.72 -59.14
CA VAL A 12 1.33 40.72 -59.52
C VAL A 12 0.68 39.35 -59.51
N LEU A 13 0.45 38.85 -60.73
CA LEU A 13 0.14 37.45 -61.04
C LEU A 13 1.35 36.59 -60.69
N TRP A 14 1.25 35.75 -59.65
CA TRP A 14 2.16 34.62 -59.47
C TRP A 14 1.53 33.37 -60.07
N THR A 15 2.10 33.00 -61.21
CA THR A 15 1.94 31.70 -61.87
C THR A 15 2.23 30.56 -60.91
N GLY A 16 1.33 29.57 -60.90
CA GLY A 16 1.42 28.39 -60.04
C GLY A 16 2.61 27.50 -60.36
N ALA A 17 3.24 27.00 -59.30
CA ALA A 17 4.07 25.81 -59.32
C ALA A 17 3.37 24.75 -58.45
N LEU A 18 2.76 23.77 -59.11
CA LEU A 18 2.23 22.56 -58.49
C LEU A 18 3.42 21.70 -58.05
N VAL A 19 3.76 21.73 -56.76
CA VAL A 19 4.67 20.76 -56.14
C VAL A 19 3.86 19.52 -55.83
N LEU A 20 4.02 18.47 -56.66
CA LEU A 20 3.58 17.12 -56.34
C LEU A 20 4.48 16.57 -55.22
N VAL A 21 4.03 16.73 -53.97
CA VAL A 21 4.59 16.00 -52.83
C VAL A 21 4.14 14.54 -52.99
N ALA A 22 5.09 13.68 -53.36
CA ALA A 22 4.88 12.23 -53.31
C ALA A 22 4.64 11.84 -51.85
N LEU A 23 3.40 11.47 -51.51
CA LEU A 23 3.10 10.81 -50.24
C LEU A 23 3.76 9.43 -50.28
N ALA A 24 4.94 9.33 -49.67
CA ALA A 24 5.48 8.03 -49.27
C ALA A 24 4.54 7.46 -48.20
N SER A 25 3.84 6.40 -48.58
CA SER A 25 3.04 5.56 -47.69
C SER A 25 3.94 4.96 -46.60
N HIS A 26 3.90 5.55 -45.40
CA HIS A 26 4.48 4.97 -44.19
C HIS A 26 3.50 3.92 -43.65
N GLY A 27 3.45 2.77 -44.33
CA GLY A 27 2.49 1.69 -44.04
C GLY A 27 2.98 0.60 -43.08
N ASP A 28 4.25 0.61 -42.67
CA ASP A 28 4.88 -0.58 -42.06
C ASP A 28 5.38 -0.39 -40.61
N ALA A 29 4.77 0.50 -39.83
CA ALA A 29 5.19 0.73 -38.43
C ALA A 29 4.14 0.39 -37.36
N LEU A 30 2.98 -0.17 -37.72
CA LEU A 30 1.91 -0.49 -36.76
C LEU A 30 1.81 -1.97 -36.38
N ALA A 31 2.57 -2.87 -37.03
CA ALA A 31 2.47 -4.32 -36.78
C ALA A 31 3.51 -4.86 -35.77
N ALA A 32 4.51 -4.06 -35.36
CA ALA A 32 5.61 -4.54 -34.52
C ALA A 32 5.36 -4.44 -33.00
N GLN A 33 4.32 -3.75 -32.54
CA GLN A 33 4.09 -3.58 -31.10
C GLN A 33 3.35 -4.76 -30.43
N ASN A 34 2.69 -5.64 -31.19
CA ASN A 34 1.91 -6.72 -30.56
C ASN A 34 2.74 -7.96 -30.16
N GLY A 35 3.98 -8.09 -30.66
CA GLY A 35 4.84 -9.27 -30.39
C GLY A 35 5.73 -9.14 -29.15
N GLU A 36 5.98 -7.94 -28.64
CA GLU A 36 6.81 -7.73 -27.44
C GLU A 36 6.02 -7.96 -26.13
N HIS A 37 4.69 -7.96 -26.19
CA HIS A 37 3.83 -8.07 -25.01
C HIS A 37 3.54 -9.51 -24.54
N GLU A 38 3.75 -10.54 -25.36
CA GLU A 38 3.43 -11.93 -24.96
C GLU A 38 4.37 -12.48 -23.86
N ASN A 39 5.55 -11.89 -23.68
CA ASN A 39 6.51 -12.25 -22.63
C ASN A 39 6.78 -11.10 -21.64
N ALA A 40 6.00 -10.01 -21.70
CA ALA A 40 6.18 -8.89 -20.79
C ALA A 40 5.65 -9.24 -19.39
N ILE A 41 6.36 -8.79 -18.35
CA ILE A 41 5.87 -8.89 -16.97
C ILE A 41 4.69 -7.93 -16.80
N THR A 42 3.59 -8.43 -16.26
CA THR A 42 2.34 -7.69 -16.09
C THR A 42 1.88 -7.65 -14.65
N PHE A 43 1.02 -6.67 -14.33
CA PHE A 43 0.48 -6.57 -12.99
C PHE A 43 -0.38 -7.78 -12.66
N SER A 44 -1.37 -8.09 -13.49
CA SER A 44 -2.39 -9.09 -13.20
C SER A 44 -1.80 -10.48 -12.98
N LYS A 45 -0.88 -10.89 -13.85
CA LYS A 45 -0.29 -12.23 -13.83
C LYS A 45 0.86 -12.38 -12.84
N ASP A 46 1.79 -11.42 -12.82
CA ASP A 46 3.10 -11.62 -12.18
C ASP A 46 3.23 -10.85 -10.86
N VAL A 47 2.72 -9.61 -10.79
CA VAL A 47 2.91 -8.74 -9.61
C VAL A 47 1.76 -8.86 -8.60
N ALA A 48 0.52 -9.01 -9.06
CA ALA A 48 -0.66 -9.07 -8.20
C ALA A 48 -0.59 -10.22 -7.19
N PRO A 49 -0.10 -11.44 -7.52
CA PRO A 49 0.09 -12.50 -6.52
C PRO A 49 1.08 -12.10 -5.41
N ILE A 50 2.18 -11.42 -5.77
CA ILE A 50 3.20 -10.95 -4.82
C ILE A 50 2.61 -9.86 -3.92
N VAL A 51 1.90 -8.91 -4.51
CA VAL A 51 1.24 -7.80 -3.79
C VAL A 51 0.13 -8.31 -2.88
N GLN A 52 -0.68 -9.27 -3.34
CA GLN A 52 -1.75 -9.86 -2.55
C GLN A 52 -1.19 -10.58 -1.31
N LYS A 53 -0.16 -11.40 -1.49
CA LYS A 53 0.48 -12.16 -0.41
C LYS A 53 1.16 -11.26 0.62
N ASN A 54 1.91 -10.24 0.16
CA ASN A 54 2.87 -9.53 1.02
C ASN A 54 2.45 -8.09 1.38
N CYS A 55 1.50 -7.49 0.65
CA CYS A 55 1.20 -6.06 0.79
C CYS A 55 -0.28 -5.78 1.12
N GLN A 56 -1.24 -6.50 0.54
CA GLN A 56 -2.67 -6.23 0.71
C GLN A 56 -3.18 -6.44 2.14
N ILE A 57 -2.42 -7.15 2.99
CA ILE A 57 -2.70 -7.25 4.42
C ILE A 57 -2.74 -5.88 5.10
N CYS A 58 -1.86 -4.97 4.67
CA CYS A 58 -1.75 -3.60 5.17
C CYS A 58 -2.38 -2.60 4.19
N HIS A 59 -2.15 -2.76 2.89
CA HIS A 59 -2.58 -1.83 1.86
C HIS A 59 -3.95 -2.18 1.29
N ARG A 60 -4.97 -2.09 2.15
CA ARG A 60 -6.39 -2.23 1.79
C ARG A 60 -7.23 -1.20 2.56
N PRO A 61 -8.45 -0.86 2.08
CA PRO A 61 -9.35 0.02 2.81
C PRO A 61 -9.59 -0.48 4.25
N GLY A 62 -9.54 0.43 5.22
CA GLY A 62 -9.75 0.11 6.64
C GLY A 62 -8.55 -0.49 7.37
N SER A 63 -7.46 -0.83 6.66
CA SER A 63 -6.21 -1.30 7.28
C SER A 63 -5.21 -0.15 7.46
N VAL A 64 -4.00 -0.47 7.90
CA VAL A 64 -2.95 0.50 8.32
C VAL A 64 -2.28 1.23 7.15
N GLY A 65 -2.32 0.65 5.95
CA GLY A 65 -1.72 1.25 4.76
C GLY A 65 -2.49 2.50 4.29
N PRO A 66 -1.78 3.58 3.89
CA PRO A 66 -2.43 4.84 3.53
C PRO A 66 -3.14 4.83 2.17
N PHE A 67 -2.99 3.76 1.39
CA PHE A 67 -3.60 3.55 0.09
C PHE A 67 -3.85 2.07 -0.19
N SER A 68 -4.72 1.79 -1.17
CA SER A 68 -5.11 0.45 -1.56
C SER A 68 -4.22 -0.13 -2.67
N LEU A 69 -3.83 -1.38 -2.52
CA LEU A 69 -3.14 -2.18 -3.54
C LEU A 69 -4.00 -3.36 -4.02
N LEU A 70 -5.33 -3.29 -3.85
CA LEU A 70 -6.25 -4.36 -4.22
C LEU A 70 -6.47 -4.49 -5.74
N SER A 71 -6.22 -3.43 -6.51
CA SER A 71 -6.45 -3.38 -7.96
C SER A 71 -5.28 -2.75 -8.69
N TYR A 72 -5.17 -3.01 -9.99
CA TYR A 72 -4.19 -2.33 -10.84
C TYR A 72 -4.37 -0.81 -10.80
N GLN A 73 -5.60 -0.32 -10.90
CA GLN A 73 -5.92 1.10 -10.96
C GLN A 73 -5.47 1.84 -9.69
N THR A 74 -5.58 1.18 -8.53
CA THR A 74 -5.12 1.76 -7.25
C THR A 74 -3.63 1.54 -7.01
N ALA A 75 -3.03 0.46 -7.54
CA ALA A 75 -1.61 0.17 -7.37
C ALA A 75 -0.70 0.96 -8.31
N ARG A 76 -1.10 1.14 -9.58
CA ARG A 76 -0.31 1.74 -10.65
C ARG A 76 0.26 3.14 -10.34
N PRO A 77 -0.45 4.05 -9.64
CA PRO A 77 0.12 5.34 -9.25
C PRO A 77 1.29 5.23 -8.28
N PHE A 78 1.32 4.18 -7.45
CA PHE A 78 2.35 3.94 -6.45
C PHE A 78 3.48 3.03 -6.94
N ALA A 79 3.43 2.57 -8.19
CA ALA A 79 4.43 1.66 -8.76
C ALA A 79 5.90 2.15 -8.58
N PRO A 80 6.25 3.43 -8.83
CA PRO A 80 7.61 3.92 -8.58
C PRO A 80 8.01 3.84 -7.10
N LEU A 81 7.07 4.16 -6.19
CA LEU A 81 7.30 4.09 -4.75
C LEU A 81 7.43 2.64 -4.28
N MET A 82 6.62 1.73 -4.83
CA MET A 82 6.74 0.29 -4.56
C MET A 82 8.15 -0.19 -4.92
N LYS A 83 8.64 0.12 -6.12
CA LYS A 83 10.00 -0.20 -6.56
C LYS A 83 11.06 0.32 -5.58
N GLU A 84 10.98 1.59 -5.21
CA GLU A 84 11.92 2.18 -4.24
C GLU A 84 11.93 1.40 -2.90
N LYS A 85 10.74 1.13 -2.35
CA LYS A 85 10.61 0.51 -1.03
C LYS A 85 10.98 -0.97 -0.99
N VAL A 86 10.71 -1.72 -2.05
CA VAL A 86 11.11 -3.14 -2.12
C VAL A 86 12.61 -3.29 -2.37
N LEU A 87 13.21 -2.41 -3.19
CA LEU A 87 14.67 -2.37 -3.39
C LEU A 87 15.43 -2.04 -2.11
N ALA A 88 14.90 -1.10 -1.32
CA ALA A 88 15.45 -0.74 -0.02
C ALA A 88 15.14 -1.80 1.07
N ARG A 89 14.34 -2.83 0.76
CA ARG A 89 13.81 -3.81 1.72
C ARG A 89 13.10 -3.15 2.92
N GLU A 90 12.52 -1.98 2.69
CA GLU A 90 11.68 -1.26 3.66
C GLU A 90 10.24 -1.80 3.67
N MET A 91 9.83 -2.42 2.56
CA MET A 91 8.52 -3.05 2.41
C MET A 91 8.63 -4.53 1.99
N PRO A 92 7.83 -5.42 2.59
CA PRO A 92 7.02 -5.19 3.79
C PRO A 92 7.89 -4.82 5.01
N PRO A 93 7.35 -4.10 6.02
CA PRO A 93 8.13 -3.54 7.11
C PRO A 93 8.57 -4.65 8.08
N TYR A 94 9.64 -5.34 7.71
CA TYR A 94 10.15 -6.50 8.41
C TYR A 94 11.67 -6.39 8.53
N HIS A 95 12.12 -5.89 9.69
CA HIS A 95 13.52 -5.52 9.94
C HIS A 95 14.42 -6.72 10.29
N LEU A 96 14.23 -7.85 9.62
CA LEU A 96 15.09 -9.02 9.81
C LEU A 96 16.25 -9.00 8.83
N ASP A 97 17.44 -9.26 9.37
CA ASP A 97 18.67 -9.35 8.60
C ASP A 97 18.65 -10.58 7.68
N THR A 98 19.05 -10.41 6.43
CA THR A 98 19.04 -11.48 5.40
C THR A 98 20.35 -12.25 5.31
N GLY A 99 21.37 -11.90 6.11
CA GLY A 99 22.70 -12.51 6.08
C GLY A 99 23.22 -13.03 7.42
N VAL A 100 22.56 -12.69 8.53
CA VAL A 100 23.00 -13.04 9.90
C VAL A 100 21.85 -13.68 10.69
N GLY A 101 22.16 -14.74 11.45
CA GLY A 101 21.19 -15.38 12.35
C GLY A 101 20.33 -16.44 11.67
N ILE A 102 19.15 -16.71 12.23
CA ILE A 102 18.22 -17.71 11.72
C ILE A 102 17.54 -17.17 10.47
N GLN A 103 17.73 -17.85 9.34
CA GLN A 103 17.18 -17.45 8.05
C GLN A 103 15.93 -18.22 7.66
N ASP A 104 15.76 -19.45 8.15
CA ASP A 104 14.55 -20.25 7.95
C ASP A 104 13.50 -19.86 8.99
N ILE A 105 12.80 -18.77 8.69
CA ILE A 105 11.81 -18.18 9.59
C ILE A 105 10.44 -18.74 9.23
N LYS A 106 9.71 -19.22 10.25
CA LYS A 106 8.34 -19.66 10.07
C LYS A 106 7.46 -18.45 9.73
N ASP A 107 6.60 -18.59 8.72
CA ASP A 107 5.68 -17.55 8.26
C ASP A 107 6.41 -16.26 7.81
N ASP A 108 7.55 -16.43 7.13
CA ASP A 108 8.38 -15.35 6.61
C ASP A 108 7.65 -14.53 5.53
N TRP A 109 7.51 -13.22 5.78
CA TRP A 109 6.90 -12.25 4.86
C TRP A 109 7.92 -11.45 4.06
N ARG A 110 9.22 -11.75 4.18
CA ARG A 110 10.23 -11.12 3.33
C ARG A 110 9.96 -11.43 1.86
N LEU A 111 10.20 -10.43 1.02
CA LEU A 111 10.28 -10.66 -0.42
C LEU A 111 11.60 -11.35 -0.75
N SER A 112 11.51 -12.40 -1.57
CA SER A 112 12.66 -13.01 -2.23
C SER A 112 13.27 -12.06 -3.26
N ASP A 113 14.53 -12.28 -3.64
CA ASP A 113 15.18 -11.47 -4.68
C ASP A 113 14.46 -11.58 -6.02
N GLU A 114 13.83 -12.73 -6.30
CA GLU A 114 13.01 -12.95 -7.49
C GLU A 114 11.72 -12.11 -7.44
N GLU A 115 11.01 -12.10 -6.31
CA GLU A 115 9.80 -11.28 -6.13
C GLU A 115 10.13 -9.78 -6.27
N ILE A 116 11.24 -9.33 -5.69
CA ILE A 116 11.74 -7.96 -5.86
C ILE A 116 12.04 -7.68 -7.33
N GLY A 117 12.77 -8.59 -8.00
CA GLY A 117 13.12 -8.48 -9.41
C GLY A 117 11.90 -8.36 -10.32
N THR A 118 10.85 -9.15 -10.07
CA THR A 118 9.58 -9.10 -10.80
C THR A 118 8.89 -7.75 -10.65
N ILE A 119 8.79 -7.22 -9.43
CA ILE A 119 8.21 -5.88 -9.20
C ILE A 119 9.05 -4.82 -9.92
N VAL A 120 10.37 -4.85 -9.79
CA VAL A 120 11.28 -3.87 -10.40
C VAL A 120 11.14 -3.88 -11.93
N ALA A 121 11.19 -5.07 -12.53
CA ALA A 121 11.11 -5.24 -13.97
C ALA A 121 9.73 -4.85 -14.53
N TRP A 122 8.66 -5.13 -13.80
CA TRP A 122 7.32 -4.62 -14.14
C TRP A 122 7.29 -3.08 -14.17
N VAL A 123 7.83 -2.43 -13.14
CA VAL A 123 7.86 -0.96 -13.06
C VAL A 123 8.70 -0.37 -14.20
N ASP A 124 9.88 -0.94 -14.47
CA ASP A 124 10.78 -0.49 -15.54
C ASP A 124 10.22 -0.76 -16.93
N GLY A 125 9.40 -1.79 -17.08
CA GLY A 125 8.63 -2.10 -18.30
C GLY A 125 7.39 -1.23 -18.51
N GLY A 126 7.20 -0.17 -17.72
CA GLY A 126 6.08 0.77 -17.86
C GLY A 126 4.88 0.47 -16.96
N ALA A 127 4.99 -0.54 -16.09
CA ALA A 127 3.97 -1.01 -15.17
C ALA A 127 2.66 -1.35 -15.91
N LEU A 128 2.73 -2.32 -16.84
CA LEU A 128 1.61 -2.79 -17.66
C LEU A 128 0.57 -3.55 -16.82
N GLU A 129 -0.71 -3.39 -17.15
CA GLU A 129 -1.80 -4.12 -16.45
C GLU A 129 -1.76 -5.62 -16.73
N GLY A 130 -1.69 -6.01 -18.01
CA GLY A 130 -1.92 -7.40 -18.43
C GLY A 130 -3.40 -7.72 -18.60
N ASP A 131 -3.73 -9.00 -18.75
CA ASP A 131 -5.13 -9.45 -18.81
C ASP A 131 -5.74 -9.44 -17.40
N PRO A 132 -6.81 -8.67 -17.12
CA PRO A 132 -7.49 -8.72 -15.83
C PRO A 132 -8.01 -10.10 -15.44
N ALA A 133 -8.19 -11.02 -16.39
CA ALA A 133 -8.57 -12.41 -16.13
C ALA A 133 -7.46 -13.23 -15.43
N ASP A 134 -6.20 -12.79 -15.52
CA ASP A 134 -5.06 -13.42 -14.84
C ASP A 134 -4.93 -13.01 -13.37
N MET A 135 -5.76 -12.07 -12.89
CA MET A 135 -5.73 -11.64 -11.49
C MET A 135 -6.00 -12.81 -10.54
N PRO A 136 -5.26 -12.90 -9.41
CA PRO A 136 -5.57 -13.87 -8.38
C PRO A 136 -6.96 -13.59 -7.78
N SER A 137 -7.63 -14.66 -7.35
CA SER A 137 -8.89 -14.54 -6.60
C SER A 137 -8.71 -13.59 -5.41
N PRO A 138 -9.63 -12.63 -5.19
CA PRO A 138 -9.55 -11.74 -4.04
C PRO A 138 -9.56 -12.53 -2.72
N ILE A 139 -8.73 -12.10 -1.77
CA ILE A 139 -8.79 -12.62 -0.40
C ILE A 139 -10.03 -12.06 0.28
N ASP A 140 -10.81 -12.94 0.90
CA ASP A 140 -11.83 -12.54 1.87
C ASP A 140 -11.15 -12.22 3.20
N TRP A 141 -11.07 -10.94 3.51
CA TRP A 141 -10.39 -10.46 4.71
C TRP A 141 -11.31 -10.58 5.92
N PRO A 142 -10.80 -11.03 7.09
CA PRO A 142 -11.60 -11.05 8.30
C PRO A 142 -12.05 -9.62 8.67
N ASP A 143 -13.19 -9.51 9.32
CA ASP A 143 -13.67 -8.25 9.88
C ASP A 143 -12.59 -7.66 10.81
N GLU A 144 -12.16 -6.43 10.52
CA GLU A 144 -11.14 -5.68 11.29
C GLU A 144 -11.57 -5.44 12.75
N GLN A 145 -12.87 -5.57 13.04
CA GLN A 145 -13.40 -5.47 14.40
C GLN A 145 -13.63 -6.83 15.07
N LYS A 146 -13.36 -7.95 14.41
CA LYS A 146 -13.45 -9.28 15.03
C LYS A 146 -12.36 -9.46 16.10
N TRP A 147 -12.72 -10.06 17.23
CA TRP A 147 -11.75 -10.52 18.21
C TRP A 147 -11.01 -11.75 17.67
N GLN A 148 -9.69 -11.69 17.59
CA GLN A 148 -8.86 -12.72 16.97
C GLN A 148 -9.00 -14.08 17.66
N LEU A 149 -9.25 -14.09 18.97
CA LEU A 149 -9.40 -15.31 19.74
C LEU A 149 -10.83 -15.85 19.79
N GLU A 150 -11.81 -15.18 19.17
CA GLU A 150 -13.23 -15.52 19.28
C GLU A 150 -13.55 -16.93 18.77
N ASP A 151 -12.92 -17.36 17.67
CA ASP A 151 -13.16 -18.68 17.09
C ASP A 151 -12.65 -19.83 17.98
N ILE A 152 -11.72 -19.56 18.89
CA ILE A 152 -11.04 -20.56 19.73
C ILE A 152 -11.56 -20.51 21.17
N LEU A 153 -11.86 -19.31 21.68
CA LEU A 153 -12.21 -19.06 23.08
C LEU A 153 -13.64 -18.57 23.29
N GLY A 154 -14.37 -18.22 22.23
CA GLY A 154 -15.64 -17.50 22.32
C GLY A 154 -15.45 -15.98 22.45
N PRO A 155 -16.56 -15.21 22.45
CA PRO A 155 -16.51 -13.76 22.59
C PRO A 155 -15.96 -13.36 23.97
N PRO A 156 -15.39 -12.15 24.12
CA PRO A 156 -14.86 -11.71 25.41
C PRO A 156 -15.97 -11.59 26.46
N ASP A 157 -15.75 -12.18 27.63
CA ASP A 157 -16.66 -12.06 28.78
C ASP A 157 -16.66 -10.65 29.39
N HIS A 158 -15.59 -9.88 29.16
CA HIS A 158 -15.41 -8.55 29.72
C HIS A 158 -14.62 -7.64 28.77
N VAL A 159 -15.22 -6.51 28.38
CA VAL A 159 -14.60 -5.53 27.48
C VAL A 159 -14.37 -4.22 28.23
N ILE A 160 -13.14 -3.73 28.19
CA ILE A 160 -12.73 -2.47 28.83
C ILE A 160 -12.39 -1.46 27.73
N THR A 161 -13.08 -0.34 27.71
CA THR A 161 -12.84 0.73 26.73
C THR A 161 -11.83 1.74 27.28
N SER A 162 -10.81 2.07 26.49
CA SER A 162 -9.84 3.10 26.84
C SER A 162 -10.46 4.51 26.79
N LYS A 163 -9.79 5.50 27.39
CA LYS A 163 -10.17 6.91 27.18
C LYS A 163 -9.94 7.28 25.71
N PRO A 164 -10.69 8.19 25.08
CA PRO A 164 -10.34 8.63 23.73
C PRO A 164 -8.96 9.31 23.70
N PHE A 165 -8.27 9.23 22.57
CA PHE A 165 -7.00 9.90 22.33
C PHE A 165 -6.89 10.30 20.87
N ASP A 166 -6.67 11.60 20.63
CA ASP A 166 -6.42 12.14 19.30
C ASP A 166 -4.92 12.13 19.03
N VAL A 167 -4.51 11.31 18.08
CA VAL A 167 -3.11 11.22 17.65
C VAL A 167 -2.80 12.44 16.77
N GLN A 168 -1.67 13.09 17.02
CA GLN A 168 -1.21 14.19 16.17
C GLN A 168 -0.90 13.65 14.77
N GLY A 169 -1.37 14.32 13.72
CA GLY A 169 -1.16 13.88 12.34
C GLY A 169 0.30 13.96 11.86
N ALA A 170 1.18 14.59 12.63
CA ALA A 170 2.62 14.66 12.38
C ALA A 170 3.38 14.47 13.69
N GLY A 171 4.54 13.82 13.61
CA GLY A 171 5.39 13.53 14.77
C GLY A 171 5.91 12.10 14.75
N GLY A 172 6.75 11.78 15.74
CA GLY A 172 7.15 10.40 16.01
C GLY A 172 6.15 9.67 16.90
N ASP A 173 6.53 8.48 17.34
CA ASP A 173 5.69 7.64 18.19
C ASP A 173 5.29 8.33 19.49
N THR A 174 3.99 8.25 19.81
CA THR A 174 3.44 8.78 21.06
C THR A 174 3.05 7.65 22.00
N TRP A 175 3.64 7.64 23.19
CA TRP A 175 3.37 6.64 24.22
C TRP A 175 2.20 7.06 25.10
N TRP A 176 0.98 6.83 24.62
CA TRP A 176 -0.22 7.07 25.41
C TRP A 176 -0.53 5.90 26.34
N ARG A 177 -0.63 6.18 27.64
CA ARG A 177 -0.73 5.16 28.72
C ARG A 177 -1.94 5.43 29.63
N PRO A 178 -3.17 5.27 29.14
CA PRO A 178 -4.35 5.49 29.95
C PRO A 178 -4.44 4.45 31.07
N ARG A 179 -4.77 4.89 32.28
CA ARG A 179 -5.25 4.00 33.34
C ARG A 179 -6.76 4.03 33.35
N VAL A 180 -7.37 2.85 33.28
CA VAL A 180 -8.82 2.68 33.23
C VAL A 180 -9.24 1.66 34.29
N PRO A 181 -10.22 1.98 35.14
CA PRO A 181 -10.80 1.00 36.06
C PRO A 181 -11.43 -0.15 35.29
N ILE A 182 -11.08 -1.38 35.65
CA ILE A 182 -11.61 -2.58 34.99
C ILE A 182 -13.03 -2.93 35.47
N GLY A 183 -13.49 -2.35 36.58
CA GLY A 183 -14.85 -2.59 37.10
C GLY A 183 -15.06 -3.96 37.73
N LEU A 184 -13.99 -4.70 38.03
CA LEU A 184 -14.05 -6.00 38.70
C LEU A 184 -13.84 -5.82 40.20
N THR A 185 -14.75 -6.35 41.00
CA THR A 185 -14.70 -6.30 42.47
C THR A 185 -14.37 -7.64 43.11
N GLU A 186 -14.31 -8.71 42.31
CA GLU A 186 -14.06 -10.08 42.76
C GLU A 186 -12.88 -10.67 41.98
N GLU A 187 -12.19 -11.63 42.60
CA GLU A 187 -11.11 -12.36 41.96
C GLU A 187 -11.64 -13.20 40.81
N ARG A 188 -11.04 -13.05 39.62
CA ARG A 188 -11.40 -13.81 38.43
C ARG A 188 -10.16 -14.34 37.73
N PRO A 189 -10.09 -15.62 37.37
CA PRO A 189 -9.00 -16.16 36.58
C PRO A 189 -9.03 -15.57 35.16
N ILE A 190 -7.86 -15.29 34.61
CA ILE A 190 -7.71 -14.75 33.25
C ILE A 190 -7.14 -15.83 32.36
N ARG A 191 -7.87 -16.15 31.28
CA ARG A 191 -7.42 -17.11 30.27
C ARG A 191 -6.70 -16.45 29.10
N ALA A 192 -7.16 -15.28 28.69
CA ALA A 192 -6.59 -14.49 27.60
C ALA A 192 -6.91 -13.01 27.81
N PHE A 193 -6.11 -12.15 27.19
CA PHE A 193 -6.42 -10.74 27.01
C PHE A 193 -6.07 -10.37 25.57
N GLU A 194 -6.91 -9.55 24.96
CA GLU A 194 -6.71 -9.05 23.61
C GLU A 194 -6.90 -7.53 23.63
N THR A 195 -6.14 -6.81 22.81
CA THR A 195 -6.32 -5.37 22.64
C THR A 195 -6.70 -5.10 21.20
N ARG A 196 -7.87 -4.49 21.02
CA ARG A 196 -8.39 -4.12 19.71
C ARG A 196 -8.38 -2.59 19.58
N PRO A 197 -7.67 -2.02 18.58
CA PRO A 197 -7.76 -0.59 18.30
C PRO A 197 -9.19 -0.15 17.98
N SER A 198 -9.50 1.13 18.20
CA SER A 198 -10.76 1.69 17.69
C SER A 198 -10.76 1.67 16.17
N PHE A 199 -11.92 1.51 15.56
CA PHE A 199 -12.08 1.45 14.11
C PHE A 199 -12.95 2.62 13.61
N PRO A 200 -12.66 3.21 12.43
CA PRO A 200 -11.51 2.94 11.56
C PRO A 200 -10.22 3.64 11.97
N ALA A 201 -10.31 4.81 12.61
CA ALA A 201 -9.16 5.69 12.80
C ALA A 201 -8.05 5.10 13.70
N GLY A 202 -8.42 4.42 14.79
CA GLY A 202 -7.43 3.82 15.70
C GLY A 202 -6.59 2.74 15.03
N ARG A 203 -7.18 1.91 14.17
CA ARG A 203 -6.49 0.84 13.43
C ARG A 203 -5.37 1.38 12.53
N GLN A 204 -5.50 2.61 12.03
CA GLN A 204 -4.53 3.25 11.14
C GLN A 204 -3.33 3.85 11.87
N VAL A 205 -3.46 4.15 13.17
CA VAL A 205 -2.45 4.89 13.94
C VAL A 205 -1.81 4.08 15.07
N VAL A 206 -2.42 2.94 15.44
CA VAL A 206 -1.88 2.06 16.47
C VAL A 206 -0.96 1.01 15.84
N HIS A 207 0.33 1.06 16.14
CA HIS A 207 1.30 0.05 15.69
C HIS A 207 1.66 -0.99 16.78
N HIS A 208 1.67 -0.60 18.06
CA HIS A 208 1.94 -1.49 19.20
C HIS A 208 0.99 -1.21 20.37
N THR A 209 0.62 -2.26 21.09
CA THR A 209 -0.17 -2.16 22.33
C THR A 209 0.43 -3.06 23.39
N VAL A 210 0.65 -2.51 24.58
CA VAL A 210 1.05 -3.30 25.75
C VAL A 210 0.03 -3.05 26.85
N SER A 211 -0.82 -4.04 27.06
CA SER A 211 -1.83 -4.02 28.13
C SER A 211 -1.21 -4.55 29.42
N ARG A 212 -1.50 -3.87 30.54
CA ARG A 212 -1.01 -4.24 31.87
C ARG A 212 -2.15 -4.19 32.86
N LEU A 213 -2.21 -5.18 33.74
CA LEU A 213 -3.09 -5.16 34.89
C LEU A 213 -2.36 -4.57 36.07
N LEU A 214 -3.02 -3.64 36.76
CA LEU A 214 -2.50 -2.97 37.94
C LEU A 214 -3.43 -3.27 39.11
N ARG A 215 -2.85 -3.63 40.26
CA ARG A 215 -3.55 -3.79 41.54
C ARG A 215 -3.11 -2.66 42.46
N LEU A 216 -4.06 -2.11 43.22
CA LEU A 216 -3.74 -1.21 44.32
C LEU A 216 -3.25 -2.04 45.51
N ASP A 217 -2.07 -1.75 46.03
CA ASP A 217 -1.57 -2.33 47.28
C ASP A 217 -2.20 -1.65 48.52
N GLU A 218 -1.80 -2.11 49.72
CA GLU A 218 -2.33 -1.62 50.98
C GLU A 218 -1.93 -0.16 51.25
N GLU A 219 -0.84 0.28 50.62
CA GLU A 219 -0.28 1.63 50.68
C GLU A 219 -0.94 2.59 49.66
N GLY A 220 -1.81 2.08 48.78
CA GLY A 220 -2.51 2.88 47.78
C GLY A 220 -1.71 3.08 46.48
N GLU A 221 -0.66 2.30 46.26
CA GLU A 221 0.19 2.34 45.06
C GLU A 221 -0.21 1.25 44.05
N TYR A 222 -0.04 1.57 42.76
CA TYR A 222 -0.38 0.64 41.68
C TYR A 222 0.79 -0.30 41.37
N GLN A 223 0.66 -1.56 41.75
CA GLN A 223 1.60 -2.64 41.43
C GLN A 223 1.17 -3.39 40.18
N ARG A 224 2.13 -3.87 39.39
CA ARG A 224 1.83 -4.77 38.27
C ARG A 224 1.37 -6.13 38.78
N LEU A 225 0.28 -6.63 38.21
CA LEU A 225 -0.14 -8.02 38.35
C LEU A 225 0.60 -8.84 37.27
N GLY A 226 1.69 -9.51 37.69
CA GLY A 226 2.56 -10.30 36.79
C GLY A 226 3.70 -9.49 36.18
#